data_AF-A0A1S3CTT1-F1
#
_entry.id   AF-A0A1S3CTT1-F1
#
_cell.length_a   1.000
_cell.length_b   1.000
_cell.length_c   1.000
_cell.angle_alpha   90.00
_cell.angle_beta   90.00
_cell.angle_gamma   90.00
#
_symmetry.space_group_name_H-M   'P 1'
#
loop_
_entity.id
_entity.type
_entity.pdbx_description
1 polymer ?
#
loop_
_entity_poly.entity_id
_entity_poly.type
_entity_poly.pdbx_seq_one_letter_code
_entity_poly.pdbx_strand_id
1 'polypeptide(L)'
;MHLEVCFVISTGTIKKWLDKAVPGTYSIDDIRKSEIRVLSDLNFQVGRGGNNVLFYVECLVYLAVSQELTDSTQLYSTILRVQSVAYLKRQEIYHKLYNAMTNRWERDVQERINSLPMECDSLLLAAGIVLTSVFLLSRQRSLLDKVATSLAKYIGVPSSADIEHLCKIMLHLIID
;
A
#
# COMPACT_ATOMS: atom_id res chain seq x y z
N MET A 1 7.01 3.13 28.92
CA MET A 1 7.17 4.57 28.60
C MET A 1 8.32 4.69 27.61
N HIS A 2 8.05 4.44 26.32
CA HIS A 2 9.05 4.58 25.27
C HIS A 2 8.89 5.96 24.63
N LEU A 3 9.96 6.76 24.71
CA LEU A 3 10.11 7.99 23.94
C LEU A 3 10.25 7.60 22.47
N GLU A 4 9.18 7.72 21.70
CA GLU A 4 9.22 7.54 20.26
C GLU A 4 9.73 8.82 19.63
N VAL A 5 10.86 8.71 18.95
CA VAL A 5 11.57 9.83 18.33
C VAL A 5 10.79 10.27 17.10
N CYS A 6 10.16 11.44 17.19
CA CYS A 6 9.70 12.15 16.00
C CYS A 6 10.96 12.57 15.22
N PHE A 7 11.22 11.92 14.08
CA PHE A 7 12.38 12.24 13.26
C PHE A 7 12.13 13.55 12.51
N VAL A 8 12.66 14.64 13.05
CA VAL A 8 12.78 15.90 12.32
C VAL A 8 13.81 15.72 11.20
N ILE A 9 13.45 16.11 9.98
CA ILE A 9 14.30 15.99 8.80
C ILE A 9 15.56 16.83 9.00
N SER A 10 16.71 16.19 8.83
CA SER A 10 18.00 16.88 9.00
C SER A 10 18.16 18.00 7.98
N THR A 11 18.74 19.13 8.39
CA THR A 11 19.06 20.26 7.51
C THR A 11 19.90 19.85 6.30
N GLY A 12 20.79 18.86 6.47
CA GLY A 12 21.61 18.33 5.37
C GLY A 12 20.77 17.59 4.31
N THR A 13 19.73 16.87 4.74
CA THR A 13 18.76 16.23 3.85
C THR A 13 17.91 17.27 3.12
N ILE A 14 17.46 18.32 3.83
CA ILE A 14 16.67 19.41 3.25
C ILE A 14 17.47 20.11 2.13
N LYS A 15 18.75 20.42 2.38
CA LYS A 15 19.64 21.03 1.38
C LYS A 15 19.77 20.16 0.14
N LYS A 16 20.08 18.87 0.31
CA LYS A 16 20.19 17.91 -0.81
C LYS A 16 18.90 17.78 -1.62
N TRP A 17 17.74 17.93 -0.98
CA TRP A 17 16.45 17.93 -1.67
C TRP A 17 16.20 19.24 -2.42
N LEU A 18 16.49 20.39 -1.79
CA LEU A 18 16.39 21.72 -2.42
C LEU A 18 17.28 21.84 -3.66
N ASP A 19 18.47 21.24 -3.63
CA ASP A 19 19.39 21.21 -4.78
C ASP A 19 18.81 20.45 -6.00
N LYS A 20 17.87 19.53 -5.76
CA LYS A 20 17.17 18.75 -6.80
C LYS A 20 15.80 19.32 -7.17
N ALA A 21 15.20 20.10 -6.27
CA ALA A 21 13.91 20.75 -6.47
C ALA A 21 14.06 21.97 -7.39
N VAL A 22 12.94 22.54 -7.83
CA VAL A 22 12.94 23.74 -8.67
C VAL A 22 13.65 24.89 -7.92
N PRO A 23 14.78 25.41 -8.43
CA PRO A 23 15.57 26.40 -7.72
C PRO A 23 14.75 27.66 -7.38
N GLY A 24 14.84 28.12 -6.14
CA GLY A 24 14.25 29.38 -5.69
C GLY A 24 12.79 29.31 -5.20
N THR A 25 12.18 28.12 -5.18
CA THR A 25 10.76 27.98 -4.78
C THR A 25 10.54 27.93 -3.27
N TYR A 26 11.49 27.35 -2.52
CA TYR A 26 11.36 27.12 -1.08
C TYR A 26 12.69 27.35 -0.35
N SER A 27 12.65 27.96 0.83
CA SER A 27 13.81 28.04 1.72
C SER A 27 13.82 26.88 2.73
N ILE A 28 14.98 26.67 3.37
CA ILE A 28 15.12 25.70 4.46
C ILE A 28 14.14 26.00 5.61
N ASP A 29 13.94 27.29 5.91
CA ASP A 29 13.04 27.71 6.98
C ASP A 29 11.57 27.48 6.62
N ASP A 30 11.20 27.60 5.34
CA ASP A 30 9.85 27.27 4.89
C ASP A 30 9.54 25.78 5.06
N ILE A 31 10.51 24.91 4.70
CA ILE A 31 10.38 23.46 4.88
C ILE A 31 10.26 23.10 6.36
N ARG A 32 11.09 23.69 7.24
CA ARG A 32 11.01 23.46 8.68
C ARG A 32 9.70 23.92 9.29
N LYS A 33 9.20 25.10 8.88
CA LYS A 33 7.90 25.61 9.34
C LYS A 33 6.76 24.68 8.90
N SER A 34 6.83 24.17 7.67
CA SER A 34 5.86 23.19 7.16
C SER A 34 5.94 21.89 7.95
N GLU A 35 7.14 21.39 8.21
CA GLU A 35 7.35 20.16 8.98
C GLU A 35 6.78 20.27 10.39
N ILE A 36 7.12 21.32 11.13
CA ILE A 36 6.60 21.56 12.49
C ILE A 36 5.08 21.66 12.47
N ARG A 37 4.50 22.32 11.46
CA ARG A 37 3.03 22.43 11.30
C ARG A 37 2.39 21.05 11.14
N VAL A 38 2.88 20.25 10.19
CA VAL A 38 2.35 18.90 9.94
C VAL A 38 2.51 18.01 11.17
N LEU A 39 3.67 18.04 11.82
CA LEU A 39 3.91 17.28 13.05
C LEU A 39 2.98 17.71 14.17
N SER A 40 2.78 19.03 14.35
CA SER A 40 1.86 19.58 15.34
C SER A 40 0.42 19.14 15.07
N ASP A 41 -0.03 19.20 13.81
CA ASP A 41 -1.37 18.75 13.42
C ASP A 41 -1.58 17.26 13.69
N LEU A 42 -0.51 16.46 13.57
CA LEU A 42 -0.49 15.03 13.90
C LEU A 42 -0.24 14.75 15.40
N ASN A 43 -0.26 15.77 16.26
CA ASN A 43 0.10 15.67 17.69
C ASN A 43 1.45 14.98 17.93
N PHE A 44 2.40 15.12 16.99
CA PHE A 44 3.70 14.45 16.96
C PHE A 44 3.62 12.91 17.01
N GLN A 45 2.46 12.33 16.69
CA GLN A 45 2.22 10.89 16.70
C GLN A 45 2.50 10.23 15.35
N VAL A 46 3.65 10.56 14.75
CA VAL A 46 4.07 9.94 13.49
C VAL A 46 4.56 8.52 13.80
N GLY A 47 3.86 7.51 13.29
CA GLY A 47 4.20 6.09 13.46
C GLY A 47 3.35 5.32 14.47
N ARG A 48 2.38 5.95 15.16
CA ARG A 48 1.57 5.28 16.21
C ARG A 48 0.46 4.34 15.73
N GLY A 49 0.23 4.21 14.43
CA GLY A 49 -0.86 3.39 13.91
C GLY A 49 -0.34 2.13 13.23
N GLY A 50 -0.55 0.96 13.82
CA GLY A 50 -0.27 -0.37 13.26
C GLY A 50 -1.06 -0.73 11.99
N ASN A 51 -1.53 0.27 11.24
CA ASN A 51 -2.26 0.14 9.99
C ASN A 51 -1.36 0.48 8.78
N ASN A 52 -0.06 0.25 8.93
CA ASN A 52 0.89 0.40 7.83
C ASN A 52 0.74 -0.81 6.90
N VAL A 53 0.30 -0.56 5.67
CA VAL A 53 0.20 -1.59 4.62
C VAL A 53 1.49 -2.38 4.49
N LEU A 54 2.66 -1.73 4.64
CA LEU A 54 3.96 -2.39 4.58
C LEU A 54 4.14 -3.45 5.67
N PHE A 55 3.71 -3.15 6.89
CA PHE A 55 3.77 -4.10 8.00
C PHE A 55 2.94 -5.36 7.71
N TYR A 56 1.71 -5.18 7.22
CA TYR A 56 0.86 -6.31 6.83
C TYR A 56 1.44 -7.08 5.64
N VAL A 57 2.02 -6.40 4.66
CA VAL A 57 2.70 -7.03 3.53
C VAL A 57 3.84 -7.92 4.03
N GLU A 58 4.70 -7.44 4.93
CA GLU A 58 5.81 -8.23 5.49
C GLU A 58 5.30 -9.47 6.24
N CYS A 59 4.27 -9.30 7.08
CA CYS A 59 3.64 -10.43 7.78
C CYS A 59 3.06 -11.45 6.81
N LEU A 60 2.33 -11.02 5.78
CA LEU A 60 1.69 -11.90 4.82
C LEU A 60 2.69 -12.62 3.92
N VAL A 61 3.79 -11.98 3.53
CA VAL A 61 4.91 -12.64 2.83
C VAL A 61 5.49 -13.75 3.70
N TYR A 62 5.75 -13.47 4.97
CA TYR A 62 6.28 -14.47 5.89
C TYR A 62 5.31 -15.65 6.09
N LEU A 63 4.02 -15.39 6.19
CA LEU A 63 3.01 -16.41 6.50
C LEU A 63 2.54 -17.23 5.29
N ALA A 64 2.43 -16.61 4.11
CA ALA A 64 1.79 -17.20 2.94
C ALA A 64 2.74 -17.49 1.77
N VAL A 65 3.97 -16.94 1.77
CA VAL A 65 4.87 -16.99 0.60
C VAL A 65 6.24 -17.58 0.92
N SER A 66 6.73 -17.43 2.15
CA SER A 66 8.07 -17.87 2.56
C SER A 66 8.38 -19.35 2.32
N GLN A 67 7.35 -20.21 2.27
CA GLN A 67 7.49 -21.65 2.01
C GLN A 67 7.47 -22.00 0.52
N GLU A 68 7.08 -21.08 -0.35
CA GLU A 68 6.80 -21.37 -1.76
C GLU A 68 7.76 -20.66 -2.74
N LEU A 69 8.41 -19.57 -2.33
CA LEU A 69 9.35 -18.79 -3.16
C LEU A 69 10.73 -18.70 -2.52
N THR A 70 11.76 -19.09 -3.28
CA THR A 70 13.17 -19.10 -2.83
C THR A 70 13.89 -17.76 -3.02
N ASP A 71 13.43 -16.89 -3.92
CA ASP A 71 14.06 -15.58 -4.18
C ASP A 71 13.35 -14.44 -3.43
N SER A 72 13.66 -14.34 -2.14
CA SER A 72 13.10 -13.32 -1.25
C SER A 72 13.49 -11.88 -1.64
N THR A 73 14.64 -11.71 -2.31
CA THR A 73 15.16 -10.38 -2.67
C THR A 73 14.41 -9.81 -3.86
N GLN A 74 14.20 -10.60 -4.90
CA GLN A 74 13.36 -10.19 -6.04
C GLN A 74 11.91 -9.98 -5.62
N LEU A 75 11.39 -10.84 -4.74
CA LEU A 75 10.05 -10.69 -4.18
C LEU A 75 9.86 -9.34 -3.49
N TYR A 76 10.76 -8.99 -2.57
CA TYR A 76 10.66 -7.72 -1.83
C TYR A 76 10.77 -6.50 -2.76
N SER A 77 11.68 -6.54 -3.74
CA SER A 77 11.81 -5.45 -4.72
C SER A 77 10.55 -5.27 -5.58
N THR A 78 9.89 -6.39 -5.95
CA THR A 78 8.64 -6.38 -6.71
C THR A 78 7.49 -5.86 -5.87
N ILE A 79 7.41 -6.27 -4.61
CA ILE A 79 6.43 -5.78 -3.63
C ILE A 79 6.50 -4.27 -3.50
N LEU A 80 7.70 -3.70 -3.32
CA LEU A 80 7.86 -2.25 -3.21
C LEU A 80 7.37 -1.51 -4.46
N ARG A 81 7.60 -2.07 -5.66
CA ARG A 81 7.09 -1.51 -6.92
C ARG A 81 5.56 -1.58 -6.99
N VAL A 82 4.97 -2.74 -6.71
CA VAL A 82 3.52 -2.92 -6.71
C VAL A 82 2.86 -1.99 -5.69
N GLN A 83 3.41 -1.92 -4.48
CA GLN A 83 2.93 -1.01 -3.43
C GLN A 83 3.01 0.46 -3.85
N SER A 84 4.10 0.87 -4.52
CA SER A 84 4.24 2.25 -5.01
C SER A 84 3.15 2.61 -6.02
N VAL A 85 2.87 1.70 -6.96
CA VAL A 85 1.77 1.88 -7.93
C VAL A 85 0.42 1.88 -7.22
N ALA A 86 0.19 0.93 -6.31
CA ALA A 86 -1.06 0.83 -5.56
C ALA A 86 -1.33 2.08 -4.71
N TYR A 87 -0.28 2.69 -4.16
CA TYR A 87 -0.37 3.96 -3.43
C TYR A 87 -0.75 5.12 -4.36
N LEU A 88 -0.07 5.27 -5.50
CA LEU A 88 -0.33 6.34 -6.47
C LEU A 88 -1.70 6.21 -7.15
N LYS A 89 -2.15 4.97 -7.39
CA LYS A 89 -3.39 4.64 -8.08
C LYS A 89 -4.51 4.22 -7.15
N ARG A 90 -4.39 4.50 -5.85
CA ARG A 90 -5.31 4.03 -4.81
C ARG A 90 -6.77 4.35 -5.13
N GLN A 91 -7.06 5.57 -5.55
CA GLN A 91 -8.42 5.99 -5.91
C GLN A 91 -8.96 5.23 -7.12
N GLU A 92 -8.11 4.95 -8.12
CA GLU A 92 -8.47 4.22 -9.33
C GLU A 92 -8.76 2.74 -9.01
N ILE A 93 -7.97 2.13 -8.11
CA ILE A 93 -8.19 0.76 -7.61
C ILE A 93 -9.58 0.63 -7.01
N TYR A 94 -9.93 1.50 -6.05
CA TYR A 94 -11.23 1.41 -5.38
C TYR A 94 -12.40 1.78 -6.28
N HIS A 95 -12.17 2.65 -7.27
CA HIS A 95 -13.17 2.95 -8.29
C HIS A 95 -13.44 1.73 -9.20
N LYS A 96 -12.39 1.03 -9.64
CA LYS A 96 -12.52 -0.22 -10.42
C LYS A 96 -13.15 -1.35 -9.59
N LEU A 97 -12.79 -1.48 -8.30
CA LEU A 97 -13.43 -2.43 -7.38
C LEU A 97 -14.93 -2.14 -7.23
N TYR A 98 -15.30 -0.87 -7.02
CA TYR A 98 -16.69 -0.47 -6.92
C TYR A 98 -17.48 -0.81 -8.19
N ASN A 99 -16.92 -0.47 -9.35
CA ASN A 99 -17.54 -0.78 -10.63
C ASN A 99 -17.70 -2.30 -10.82
N ALA A 100 -16.71 -3.11 -10.45
CA ALA A 100 -16.82 -4.55 -10.56
C ALA A 100 -17.93 -5.16 -9.70
N MET A 101 -18.21 -4.58 -8.53
CA MET A 101 -19.28 -5.05 -7.64
C MET A 101 -20.67 -4.58 -8.04
N THR A 102 -20.77 -3.36 -8.58
CA THR A 102 -22.06 -2.68 -8.78
C THR A 102 -22.44 -2.47 -10.25
N ASN A 103 -21.53 -2.74 -11.18
CA ASN A 103 -21.59 -2.38 -12.60
C ASN A 103 -21.88 -0.89 -12.84
N ARG A 104 -21.48 -0.02 -11.89
CA ARG A 104 -21.67 1.43 -11.94
C ARG A 104 -20.34 2.15 -11.71
N TRP A 105 -20.09 3.17 -12.54
CA TRP A 105 -18.90 4.03 -12.41
C TRP A 105 -19.12 5.15 -11.39
N GLU A 106 -20.35 5.65 -11.28
CA GLU A 106 -20.65 6.74 -10.35
C GLU A 106 -21.10 6.20 -8.99
N ARG A 107 -20.53 6.80 -7.94
CA ARG A 107 -20.88 6.55 -6.55
C ARG A 107 -21.69 7.72 -5.99
N ASP A 108 -22.89 7.43 -5.52
CA ASP A 108 -23.62 8.40 -4.72
C ASP A 108 -22.88 8.65 -3.39
N VAL A 109 -23.22 9.75 -2.69
CA VAL A 109 -22.59 10.14 -1.42
C VAL A 109 -22.69 9.02 -0.39
N GLN A 110 -23.85 8.36 -0.31
CA GLN A 110 -24.09 7.26 0.63
C GLN A 110 -23.32 5.99 0.25
N GLU A 111 -23.18 5.72 -1.05
CA GLU A 111 -22.38 4.60 -1.54
C GLU A 111 -20.89 4.82 -1.27
N ARG A 112 -20.39 6.06 -1.35
CA ARG A 112 -19.02 6.41 -0.95
C ARG A 112 -18.78 6.13 0.52
N ILE A 113 -19.69 6.57 1.40
CA ILE A 113 -19.60 6.32 2.85
C ILE A 113 -19.60 4.81 3.14
N ASN A 114 -20.48 4.05 2.48
CA ASN A 114 -20.55 2.60 2.66
C ASN A 114 -19.32 1.85 2.11
N SER A 115 -18.64 2.42 1.11
CA SER A 115 -17.39 1.85 0.56
C SER A 115 -16.15 2.18 1.40
N LEU A 116 -16.23 3.16 2.30
CA LEU A 116 -15.10 3.64 3.10
C LEU A 116 -14.41 2.55 3.94
N PRO A 117 -15.13 1.60 4.59
CA PRO A 117 -14.49 0.51 5.33
C PRO A 117 -13.60 -0.36 4.45
N MET A 118 -14.01 -0.63 3.21
CA MET A 118 -13.21 -1.36 2.22
C MET A 118 -11.99 -0.54 1.77
N GLU A 119 -12.17 0.77 1.56
CA GLU A 119 -11.04 1.64 1.22
C GLU A 119 -10.00 1.72 2.35
N CYS A 120 -10.46 1.67 3.59
CA CYS A 120 -9.62 1.70 4.79
C CYS A 120 -9.05 0.33 5.20
N ASP A 121 -9.40 -0.75 4.50
CA ASP A 121 -8.86 -2.08 4.77
C ASP A 121 -7.43 -2.23 4.23
N SER A 122 -6.46 -1.86 5.06
CA SER A 122 -5.04 -2.00 4.78
C SER A 122 -4.59 -3.47 4.65
N LEU A 123 -5.32 -4.41 5.25
CA LEU A 123 -4.96 -5.83 5.27
C LEU A 123 -5.36 -6.51 3.95
N LEU A 124 -6.56 -6.21 3.45
CA LEU A 124 -7.01 -6.64 2.12
C LEU A 124 -6.11 -6.05 1.02
N LEU A 125 -5.76 -4.76 1.14
CA LEU A 125 -4.84 -4.11 0.20
C LEU A 125 -3.46 -4.78 0.21
N ALA A 126 -2.92 -5.09 1.40
CA ALA A 126 -1.66 -5.81 1.55
C ALA A 126 -1.70 -7.19 0.90
N ALA A 127 -2.78 -7.96 1.09
CA ALA A 127 -2.96 -9.26 0.44
C ALA A 127 -3.00 -9.15 -1.09
N GLY A 128 -3.68 -8.14 -1.63
CA GLY A 128 -3.69 -7.83 -3.07
C GLY A 128 -2.29 -7.51 -3.61
N ILE A 129 -1.51 -6.71 -2.89
CA ILE A 129 -0.12 -6.38 -3.25
C ILE A 129 0.74 -7.66 -3.29
N VAL A 130 0.68 -8.49 -2.24
CA VAL A 130 1.45 -9.73 -2.15
C VAL A 130 1.11 -10.67 -3.30
N LEU A 131 -0.18 -10.93 -3.54
CA LEU A 131 -0.62 -11.83 -4.61
C LEU A 131 -0.20 -11.31 -5.99
N THR A 132 -0.31 -10.01 -6.22
CA THR A 132 0.14 -9.35 -7.47
C THR A 132 1.65 -9.51 -7.67
N SER A 133 2.45 -9.34 -6.62
CA SER A 133 3.90 -9.51 -6.71
C SER A 133 4.30 -10.96 -7.00
N VAL A 134 3.64 -11.93 -6.37
CA VAL A 134 3.84 -13.37 -6.66
C VAL A 134 3.48 -13.68 -8.12
N PHE A 135 2.40 -13.08 -8.63
CA PHE A 135 1.99 -13.23 -10.03
C PHE A 135 3.06 -12.76 -11.00
N LEU A 136 3.60 -11.56 -10.77
CA LEU A 136 4.60 -10.95 -11.64
C LEU A 136 5.91 -11.77 -11.70
N LEU A 137 6.26 -12.47 -10.62
CA LEU A 137 7.51 -13.24 -10.52
C LEU A 137 7.40 -14.66 -11.06
N SER A 138 6.40 -15.42 -10.64
CA SER A 138 6.32 -16.85 -10.95
C SER A 138 5.43 -17.16 -12.15
N ARG A 139 4.39 -16.36 -12.40
CA ARG A 139 3.30 -16.62 -13.39
C ARG A 139 2.66 -18.02 -13.30
N GLN A 140 3.01 -18.83 -12.30
CA GLN A 140 2.48 -20.17 -12.08
C GLN A 140 1.11 -20.10 -11.41
N ARG A 141 0.07 -20.56 -12.12
CA ARG A 141 -1.30 -20.53 -11.63
C ARG A 141 -1.51 -21.37 -10.36
N SER A 142 -0.90 -22.54 -10.30
CA SER A 142 -0.99 -23.42 -9.13
C SER A 142 -0.42 -22.79 -7.85
N LEU A 143 0.67 -22.02 -7.98
CA LEU A 143 1.25 -21.26 -6.88
C LEU A 143 0.34 -20.11 -6.45
N LEU A 144 -0.25 -19.40 -7.42
CA LEU A 144 -1.14 -18.28 -7.15
C LEU A 144 -2.39 -18.71 -6.40
N ASP A 145 -3.03 -19.80 -6.81
CA ASP A 145 -4.24 -20.32 -6.16
C ASP A 145 -3.94 -20.73 -4.70
N LYS A 146 -2.78 -21.36 -4.46
CA LYS A 146 -2.32 -21.71 -3.10
C LYS A 146 -2.06 -20.48 -2.23
N VAL A 147 -1.37 -19.48 -2.77
CA VAL A 147 -1.06 -18.24 -2.05
C VAL A 147 -2.34 -17.46 -1.78
N ALA A 148 -3.26 -17.33 -2.75
CA ALA A 148 -4.53 -16.65 -2.57
C ALA A 148 -5.41 -17.33 -1.50
N THR A 149 -5.44 -18.66 -1.49
CA THR A 149 -6.16 -19.43 -0.45
C THR A 149 -5.53 -19.24 0.93
N SER A 150 -4.20 -19.27 1.02
CA SER A 150 -3.47 -19.04 2.27
C SER A 150 -3.69 -17.62 2.79
N LEU A 151 -3.61 -16.62 1.91
CA LEU A 151 -3.88 -15.22 2.26
C LEU A 151 -5.30 -15.06 2.79
N ALA A 152 -6.32 -15.55 2.08
CA ALA A 152 -7.72 -15.48 2.52
C ALA A 152 -7.93 -16.07 3.91
N LYS A 153 -7.27 -17.20 4.20
CA LYS A 153 -7.28 -17.81 5.53
C LYS A 153 -6.66 -16.92 6.61
N TYR A 154 -5.52 -16.29 6.33
CA TYR A 154 -4.82 -15.45 7.33
C TYR A 154 -5.53 -14.12 7.59
N ILE A 155 -6.14 -13.53 6.57
CA ILE A 155 -6.83 -12.24 6.71
C ILE A 155 -8.31 -12.38 7.07
N GLY A 156 -8.85 -13.61 7.04
CA GLY A 156 -10.22 -13.92 7.44
C GLY A 156 -11.30 -13.58 6.41
N VAL A 157 -10.96 -13.49 5.12
CA VAL A 157 -11.97 -13.28 4.06
C VAL A 157 -12.63 -14.62 3.71
N PRO A 158 -13.95 -14.66 3.47
CA PRO A 158 -14.66 -15.88 3.10
C PRO A 158 -14.20 -16.49 1.76
N SER A 159 -13.64 -15.70 0.84
CA SER A 159 -13.26 -16.16 -0.49
C SER A 159 -11.91 -15.59 -0.94
N SER A 160 -11.08 -16.42 -1.57
CA SER A 160 -9.86 -15.97 -2.26
C SER A 160 -10.17 -15.12 -3.50
N ALA A 161 -11.40 -15.21 -4.02
CA ALA A 161 -11.82 -14.50 -5.23
C ALA A 161 -11.71 -12.97 -5.08
N ASP A 162 -11.93 -12.43 -3.88
CA ASP A 162 -11.84 -11.00 -3.62
C ASP A 162 -10.38 -10.51 -3.78
N ILE A 163 -9.43 -11.30 -3.27
CA ILE A 163 -7.99 -11.02 -3.39
C ILE A 163 -7.53 -11.19 -4.84
N GLU A 164 -8.02 -12.22 -5.53
CA GLU A 164 -7.73 -12.44 -6.96
C GLU A 164 -8.28 -11.32 -7.84
N HIS A 165 -9.47 -10.82 -7.53
CA HIS A 165 -10.08 -9.70 -8.25
C HIS A 165 -9.28 -8.42 -8.05
N LEU A 166 -8.87 -8.14 -6.81
CA LEU A 166 -7.97 -7.02 -6.49
C LEU A 166 -6.62 -7.15 -7.23
N CYS A 167 -6.05 -8.35 -7.28
CA CYS A 167 -4.84 -8.64 -8.04
C CYS A 167 -5.00 -8.31 -9.53
N LYS A 168 -6.11 -8.71 -10.16
CA LYS A 168 -6.39 -8.38 -11.58
C LYS A 168 -6.47 -6.88 -11.82
N ILE A 169 -7.13 -6.14 -10.92
CA ILE A 169 -7.22 -4.67 -11.00
C ILE A 169 -5.82 -4.05 -10.89
N MET A 170 -5.01 -4.49 -9.92
CA MET A 170 -3.65 -3.98 -9.75
C MET A 170 -2.76 -4.30 -10.95
N LEU A 171 -2.84 -5.52 -11.51
CA LEU A 171 -2.09 -5.89 -12.71
C LEU A 171 -2.42 -4.99 -13.90
N HIS A 172 -3.70 -4.68 -14.11
CA HIS A 172 -4.13 -3.75 -15.16
C HIS A 172 -3.47 -2.38 -14.98
N LEU A 173 -3.38 -1.88 -13.74
CA LEU A 173 -2.78 -0.57 -13.44
C LEU A 173 -1.26 -0.53 -13.47
N ILE A 174 -0.60 -1.69 -13.45
CA ILE A 174 0.87 -1.81 -13.50
C ILE A 174 1.36 -2.01 -14.93
N ILE A 175 0.55 -2.66 -15.77
CA ILE A 175 0.89 -3.01 -17.16
C ILE A 175 0.49 -1.87 -18.13
N ASP A 176 -0.49 -1.05 -17.79
CA ASP A 176 -0.82 0.21 -18.47
C ASP A 176 0.23 1.32 -18.22
#